data_AF-A0A957K8A8-F1
#
_entry.id   AF-A0A957K8A8-F1
#
_cell.length_a   1.000
_cell.length_b   1.000
_cell.length_c   1.000
_cell.angle_alpha   90.00
_cell.angle_beta   90.00
_cell.angle_gamma   90.00
#
_symmetry.space_group_name_H-M   'P 1'
#
loop_
_entity.id
_entity.type
_entity.pdbx_description
1 polymer ?
#
loop_
_entity_poly.entity_id
_entity_poly.type
_entity_poly.pdbx_seq_one_letter_code
_entity_poly.pdbx_strand_id
1 'polypeptide(L)' 'MRYLAAESRYQAMQYNRSGRSGLKLPAVSLGLWHNFGGVDTFENGRAMVRRAFDLGITHFDLANNYGPPPGSAE' A
#
# COMPACT_ATOMS: atom_id res chain seq x y z
N MET A 1 0.18 20.17 -3.55
CA MET A 1 1.54 20.16 -2.94
C MET A 1 2.21 18.82 -3.28
N ARG A 2 3.52 18.80 -3.58
CA ARG A 2 4.25 17.55 -3.91
C ARG A 2 4.41 16.70 -2.64
N TYR A 3 4.13 15.41 -2.73
CA TYR A 3 4.37 14.48 -1.63
C TYR A 3 5.87 14.17 -1.50
N LEU A 4 6.39 14.28 -0.28
CA LEU A 4 7.71 13.82 0.13
C LEU A 4 7.51 12.74 1.20
N ALA A 5 8.04 11.55 0.97
CA ALA A 5 7.92 10.45 1.91
C ALA A 5 8.78 10.70 3.16
N ALA A 6 8.30 10.26 4.32
CA ALA A 6 8.99 10.37 5.59
C ALA A 6 10.39 9.73 5.51
N GLU A 7 11.44 10.49 5.85
CA GLU A 7 12.83 10.02 5.82
C GLU A 7 13.06 8.83 6.77
N SER A 8 12.28 8.77 7.85
CA SER A 8 12.34 7.73 8.88
C SER A 8 11.55 6.46 8.56
N ARG A 9 10.88 6.36 7.40
CA ARG A 9 9.96 5.24 7.07
C ARG A 9 10.56 3.83 7.19
N TYR A 10 11.88 3.69 7.07
CA TYR A 10 12.57 2.40 7.17
C TYR A 10 13.12 2.09 8.56
N GLN A 11 12.98 3.00 9.53
CA GLN A 11 13.61 2.85 10.86
C GLN A 11 12.84 1.88 11.77
N ALA A 12 11.51 1.78 11.62
CA ALA A 12 10.65 1.01 12.53
C ALA A 12 10.03 -0.25 11.90
N MET A 13 9.76 -0.24 10.58
CA MET A 13 9.13 -1.38 9.92
C MET A 13 10.06 -2.61 9.92
N GLN A 14 9.54 -3.76 10.33
CA GLN A 14 10.24 -5.03 10.20
C GLN A 14 10.05 -5.60 8.79
N TYR A 15 11.13 -6.08 8.18
CA TYR A 15 11.12 -6.67 6.84
C TYR A 15 11.52 -8.15 6.88
N ASN A 16 10.56 -9.02 6.58
CA ASN A 16 10.69 -10.47 6.64
C ASN A 16 10.99 -11.05 5.27
N ARG A 17 11.88 -12.06 5.19
CA ARG A 17 12.19 -12.74 3.93
C ARG A 17 10.97 -13.57 3.48
N SER A 18 10.60 -13.47 2.21
CA SER A 18 9.56 -14.33 1.62
C SER A 18 10.16 -15.69 1.27
N GLY A 19 10.03 -16.64 2.20
CA GLY A 19 10.60 -17.99 2.07
C GLY A 19 12.13 -17.97 1.87
N ARG A 20 12.61 -18.72 0.86
CA ARG A 20 14.04 -18.81 0.50
C ARG A 20 14.46 -17.81 -0.59
N SER A 21 13.64 -16.79 -0.85
CA SER A 21 13.93 -15.78 -1.89
C SER A 21 14.79 -14.63 -1.38
N GLY A 22 15.31 -13.80 -2.29
CA GLY A 22 15.93 -12.52 -1.96
C GLY A 22 14.95 -11.43 -1.49
N LEU A 23 13.65 -11.63 -1.76
CA LEU A 23 12.61 -10.64 -1.51
C LEU A 23 12.30 -10.54 -0.01
N LYS A 24 12.24 -9.31 0.49
CA LYS A 24 11.75 -9.00 1.83
C LYS A 24 10.43 -8.25 1.74
N LEU A 25 9.42 -8.72 2.45
CA LEU A 25 8.12 -8.05 2.59
C LEU A 25 8.04 -7.37 3.95
N PRO A 26 7.32 -6.23 4.06
CA PRO A 26 7.06 -5.61 5.35
C PRO A 26 6.22 -6.56 6.21
N ALA A 27 6.41 -6.53 7.53
CA ALA A 27 5.61 -7.33 8.48
C ALA A 27 4.10 -7.02 8.38
N VAL A 28 3.75 -5.83 7.89
CA VAL A 28 2.38 -5.42 7.55
C VAL A 28 2.35 -4.93 6.11
N SER A 29 1.40 -5.42 5.31
CA SER A 29 1.16 -4.99 3.92
C SER A 29 -0.22 -4.32 3.80
N LEU A 30 -0.43 -3.49 2.77
CA LEU A 30 -1.72 -2.83 2.52
C LEU A 30 -2.41 -3.48 1.32
N GLY A 31 -3.56 -4.12 1.55
CA GLY A 31 -4.42 -4.63 0.47
C GLY A 31 -5.44 -3.58 0.01
N LEU A 32 -5.71 -3.53 -1.29
CA LEU A 32 -6.57 -2.53 -1.93
C LEU A 32 -7.96 -3.09 -2.31
N TRP A 33 -8.40 -4.18 -1.68
CA TRP A 33 -9.69 -4.81 -2.00
C TRP A 33 -10.90 -3.87 -1.79
N HIS A 34 -10.88 -3.07 -0.73
CA HIS A 34 -11.94 -2.11 -0.38
C HIS A 34 -11.35 -0.72 -0.14
N ASN A 35 -12.16 0.32 -0.36
CA ASN A 35 -11.84 1.75 -0.17
C ASN A 35 -10.93 2.38 -1.23
N PHE A 36 -10.72 1.68 -2.35
CA PHE A 36 -9.90 2.12 -3.48
C PHE A 36 -10.63 2.02 -4.82
N GLY A 37 -11.94 1.72 -4.83
CA GLY A 37 -12.73 1.62 -6.04
C GLY A 37 -13.14 2.99 -6.61
N GLY A 38 -13.68 2.98 -7.83
CA GLY A 38 -14.19 4.19 -8.50
C GLY A 38 -15.39 4.84 -7.80
N VAL A 39 -16.05 4.13 -6.89
CA VAL A 39 -17.10 4.68 -6.01
C VAL A 39 -16.53 5.38 -4.78
N ASP A 40 -15.25 5.17 -4.46
CA ASP A 40 -14.61 5.67 -3.25
C ASP A 40 -14.00 7.06 -3.47
N THR A 41 -13.77 7.79 -2.38
CA THR A 41 -13.12 9.09 -2.45
C THR A 41 -11.62 8.92 -2.71
N PHE A 42 -11.18 9.32 -3.90
CA PHE A 42 -9.78 9.21 -4.32
C PHE A 42 -8.77 9.82 -3.33
N GLU A 43 -9.08 10.98 -2.74
CA GLU A 43 -8.18 11.62 -1.77
C GLU A 43 -8.01 10.80 -0.48
N ASN A 44 -9.03 10.01 -0.09
CA ASN A 44 -8.91 9.08 1.03
C ASN A 44 -7.95 7.92 0.68
N GLY A 45 -8.10 7.31 -0.51
CA GLY A 45 -7.18 6.29 -1.02
C GLY A 45 -5.73 6.79 -1.08
N ARG A 46 -5.54 8.00 -1.62
CA ARG A 46 -4.23 8.67 -1.65
C ARG A 46 -3.65 8.89 -0.26
N ALA A 47 -4.46 9.31 0.72
CA ALA A 47 -4.00 9.50 2.10
C ALA A 47 -3.57 8.16 2.73
N MET A 48 -4.34 7.10 2.53
CA MET A 48 -4.02 5.75 3.04
C MET A 48 -2.71 5.22 2.46
N VAL A 49 -2.50 5.31 1.14
CA VAL A 49 -1.26 4.84 0.49
C VAL A 49 -0.04 5.62 0.98
N ARG A 50 -0.14 6.95 1.09
CA ARG A 50 0.96 7.79 1.60
C ARG A 50 1.29 7.44 3.04
N ARG A 51 0.27 7.33 3.90
CA ARG A 51 0.49 6.97 5.31
C ARG A 51 1.11 5.59 5.47
N ALA A 52 0.66 4.61 4.70
CA ALA A 52 1.25 3.28 4.68
C ALA A 52 2.73 3.33 4.29
N PHE A 53 3.08 4.07 3.24
CA PHE A 53 4.48 4.20 2.82
C PHE A 53 5.34 4.95 3.83
N ASP A 54 4.81 6.01 4.47
CA ASP A 54 5.50 6.73 5.54
C ASP A 54 5.76 5.86 6.78
N LEU A 55 4.95 4.82 6.98
CA LEU A 55 5.14 3.80 8.02
C LEU A 55 6.05 2.64 7.58
N GLY A 56 6.59 2.68 6.36
CA GLY A 56 7.48 1.66 5.83
C GLY A 56 6.79 0.48 5.15
N ILE A 57 5.47 0.52 4.94
CA ILE A 57 4.80 -0.48 4.12
C ILE A 57 5.26 -0.32 2.67
N THR A 58 5.95 -1.33 2.15
CA THR A 58 6.48 -1.36 0.77
C THR A 58 5.77 -2.35 -0.13
N HIS A 59 4.72 -3.01 0.36
CA HIS A 59 3.92 -3.94 -0.41
C HIS A 59 2.45 -3.50 -0.40
N PHE A 60 1.96 -3.23 -1.60
CA PHE A 60 0.56 -2.95 -1.90
C PHE A 60 0.02 -4.14 -2.70
N ASP A 61 -1.08 -4.73 -2.23
CA ASP A 61 -1.67 -5.93 -2.79
C ASP A 61 -2.97 -5.59 -3.53
N LEU A 62 -3.11 -6.10 -4.75
CA LEU A 62 -4.21 -5.82 -5.68
C LEU A 62 -4.66 -7.11 -6.38
N ALA A 63 -5.86 -7.06 -6.97
CA ALA A 63 -6.32 -8.04 -7.94
C ALA A 63 -7.19 -7.38 -9.01
N ASN A 64 -7.29 -8.04 -10.16
CA ASN A 64 -7.99 -7.57 -11.37
C ASN A 64 -9.44 -7.12 -11.17
N ASN A 65 -10.12 -7.59 -10.13
CA ASN A 65 -11.52 -7.27 -9.86
C ASN A 65 -11.73 -6.40 -8.61
N TYR A 66 -10.66 -5.90 -8.00
CA TYR A 66 -10.76 -4.98 -6.87
C TYR A 66 -11.44 -3.66 -7.31
N GLY A 67 -12.24 -3.09 -6.41
CA GLY A 67 -13.23 -2.06 -6.73
C GLY A 67 -14.36 -2.01 -5.68
N PRO A 68 -15.56 -1.48 -5.99
CA PRO A 68 -16.20 -1.43 -7.32
C PRO A 68 -16.03 -0.11 -8.10
N PRO A 69 -16.22 -0.11 -9.44
CA PRO A 69 -16.43 -1.29 -10.30
C PRO A 69 -15.16 -2.16 -10.42
N PRO A 70 -15.25 -3.42 -10.86
CA PRO A 70 -14.07 -4.28 -11.03
C PRO A 70 -12.97 -3.60 -11.85
N GLY A 71 -11.74 -3.66 -11.35
CA GLY A 71 -10.55 -3.06 -11.98
C GLY A 71 -10.35 -1.57 -11.65
N SER A 72 -11.29 -0.93 -10.96
CA SER A 72 -11.15 0.50 -10.63
C SER A 72 -10.15 0.80 -9.52
N ALA A 73 -9.71 -0.22 -8.78
CA ALA A 73 -8.64 -0.08 -7.79
C ALA A 73 -7.22 -0.21 -8.38
N GLU A 74 -7.07 -0.78 -9.59
CA GLU A 74 -5.79 -0.88 -10.32
C GLU A 74 -5.39 0.45 -10.98
#